data_AF-A0A8T3Q0U9-F1
#
_entry.id   AF-A0A8T3Q0U9-F1
#
_cell.length_a   1.000
_cell.length_b   1.000
_cell.length_c   1.000
_cell.angle_alpha   90.00
_cell.angle_beta   90.00
_cell.angle_gamma   90.00
#
_symmetry.space_group_name_H-M   'P 1'
#
loop_
_entity.id
_entity.type
_entity.pdbx_description
1 polymer ?
#
loop_
_entity_poly.entity_id
_entity_poly.type
_entity_poly.pdbx_seq_one_letter_code
_entity_poly.pdbx_strand_id
1 'polypeptide(L)'
;MTLLRRRTIRTGASFVALGGVLALSLTVPVPSLPDHGKAAVVRVIGERLPGWTVERINRSWEGAYTVVTMCAGREMGFQYVPGHGLGPKDAWLQPNDPEARERLASISDHWRHLVWYDDPALVNPLSCQEEIAGADGTASAPSGYD
;
A
#
# COMPACT_ATOMS: atom_id res chain seq x y z
N MET A 1 58.46 -4.05 -32.38
CA MET A 1 57.42 -5.08 -32.14
C MET A 1 56.87 -5.03 -30.70
N THR A 2 56.74 -3.83 -30.08
CA THR A 2 56.54 -3.70 -28.61
C THR A 2 55.32 -2.86 -28.21
N LEU A 3 54.66 -2.20 -29.17
CA LEU A 3 53.55 -1.27 -28.92
C LEU A 3 52.17 -1.93 -28.95
N LEU A 4 51.97 -3.06 -29.66
CA LEU A 4 50.67 -3.72 -29.73
C LEU A 4 50.27 -4.45 -28.43
N ARG A 5 51.24 -4.94 -27.65
CA ARG A 5 50.98 -5.78 -26.45
C ARG A 5 50.45 -4.99 -25.24
N ARG A 6 50.73 -3.68 -25.17
CA ARG A 6 50.26 -2.81 -24.08
C ARG A 6 48.78 -2.39 -24.24
N ARG A 7 48.25 -2.41 -25.46
CA ARG A 7 46.88 -1.97 -25.74
C ARG A 7 45.85 -3.01 -25.27
N THR A 8 46.15 -4.29 -25.45
CA THR A 8 45.26 -5.43 -25.11
C THR A 8 45.14 -5.67 -23.60
N ILE A 9 46.20 -5.42 -22.83
CA ILE A 9 46.19 -5.58 -21.36
C ILE A 9 45.32 -4.49 -20.70
N ARG A 10 45.31 -3.28 -21.26
CA ARG A 10 44.49 -2.17 -20.76
C ARG A 10 43.00 -2.40 -20.95
N THR A 11 42.57 -3.00 -22.06
CA THR A 11 41.15 -3.30 -22.31
C THR A 11 40.61 -4.38 -21.39
N GLY A 12 41.38 -5.44 -21.12
CA GLY A 12 40.98 -6.51 -20.20
C GLY A 12 40.80 -6.02 -18.76
N ALA A 13 41.69 -5.14 -18.29
CA ALA A 13 41.59 -4.54 -16.96
C ALA A 13 40.31 -3.71 -16.76
N SER A 14 39.86 -2.99 -17.80
CA SER A 14 38.63 -2.20 -17.73
C SER A 14 37.38 -3.07 -17.57
N PHE A 15 37.29 -4.21 -18.25
CA PHE A 15 36.14 -5.13 -18.10
C PHE A 15 36.09 -5.78 -16.72
N VAL A 16 37.25 -6.16 -16.17
CA VAL A 16 37.34 -6.71 -14.81
C VAL A 16 36.95 -5.66 -13.78
N ALA A 17 37.40 -4.42 -13.93
CA ALA A 17 37.01 -3.32 -13.05
C ALA A 17 35.50 -3.02 -13.13
N LEU A 18 34.92 -2.96 -14.34
CA LEU A 18 33.49 -2.71 -14.52
C LEU A 18 32.64 -3.85 -13.93
N GLY A 19 33.04 -5.10 -14.19
CA GLY A 19 32.38 -6.28 -13.65
C GLY A 19 32.44 -6.33 -12.12
N GLY A 20 33.58 -5.94 -11.54
CA GLY A 20 33.74 -5.83 -10.09
C GLY A 20 32.84 -4.76 -9.47
N VAL A 21 32.74 -3.58 -10.08
CA VAL A 21 31.84 -2.50 -9.60
C VAL A 21 30.37 -2.91 -9.70
N LEU A 22 29.96 -3.58 -10.79
CA LEU A 22 28.59 -4.05 -10.95
C LEU A 22 28.24 -5.13 -9.91
N ALA A 23 29.11 -6.11 -9.72
CA ALA A 23 28.92 -7.16 -8.72
C ALA A 23 28.82 -6.59 -7.29
N LEU A 24 29.63 -5.57 -6.96
CA LEU A 24 29.52 -4.86 -5.69
C LEU A 24 28.20 -4.08 -5.58
N SER A 25 27.78 -3.38 -6.63
CA SER A 25 26.52 -2.62 -6.61
C SER A 25 25.27 -3.50 -6.42
N LEU A 26 25.31 -4.76 -6.87
CA LEU A 26 24.22 -5.72 -6.70
C LEU A 26 24.21 -6.42 -5.34
N THR A 27 25.33 -6.38 -4.60
CA THR A 27 25.48 -7.06 -3.31
C THR A 27 25.39 -6.12 -2.11
N VAL A 28 25.54 -4.81 -2.32
CA VAL A 28 25.32 -3.82 -1.27
C VAL A 28 23.81 -3.72 -0.99
N PRO A 29 23.35 -4.01 0.25
CA PRO A 29 21.94 -3.84 0.59
C PRO A 29 21.57 -2.37 0.43
N VAL A 30 20.48 -2.11 -0.29
CA VAL A 30 19.95 -0.75 -0.41
C VAL A 30 19.51 -0.30 0.99
N PRO A 31 20.08 0.77 1.55
CA PRO A 31 19.67 1.26 2.85
C PRO A 31 18.19 1.68 2.77
N SER A 32 17.34 1.00 3.52
CA SER A 32 15.95 1.43 3.68
C SER A 32 15.92 2.62 4.63
N LEU A 33 15.48 3.77 4.13
CA LEU A 33 15.18 4.90 5.00
C LEU A 33 13.97 4.54 5.89
N PRO A 34 13.99 4.88 7.19
CA PRO A 34 12.84 4.66 8.06
C PRO A 34 11.58 5.30 7.46
N ASP A 35 10.54 4.50 7.32
CA ASP A 35 9.27 4.98 6.77
C ASP A 35 8.38 5.56 7.87
N HIS A 36 8.68 6.80 8.26
CA HIS A 36 7.90 7.52 9.27
C HIS A 36 6.43 7.69 8.88
N GLY A 37 6.10 7.70 7.58
CA GLY A 37 4.71 7.80 7.11
C GLY A 37 3.93 6.50 7.27
N LYS A 38 4.56 5.35 7.05
CA LYS A 38 3.92 4.02 7.21
C LYS A 38 3.30 3.82 8.59
N ALA A 39 3.99 4.22 9.66
CA ALA A 39 3.45 4.08 11.02
C ALA A 39 2.19 4.93 11.25
N ALA A 40 2.15 6.15 10.68
CA ALA A 40 0.96 7.00 10.74
C ALA A 40 -0.20 6.38 9.95
N VAL A 41 0.06 5.85 8.75
CA VAL A 41 -0.97 5.18 7.94
C VAL A 41 -1.51 3.94 8.64
N VAL A 42 -0.65 3.10 9.24
CA VAL A 42 -1.09 1.94 10.03
C VAL A 42 -1.97 2.36 11.20
N ARG A 43 -1.63 3.45 11.90
CA ARG A 43 -2.46 3.98 12.99
C ARG A 43 -3.85 4.39 12.49
N VAL A 44 -3.92 5.19 11.42
CA VAL A 44 -5.19 5.63 10.83
C VAL A 44 -6.02 4.42 10.37
N ILE A 45 -5.39 3.42 9.74
CA ILE A 45 -6.07 2.18 9.37
C ILE A 45 -6.63 1.46 10.60
N GLY A 46 -5.86 1.35 11.68
CA GLY A 46 -6.31 0.70 12.91
C GLY A 46 -7.49 1.42 13.58
N GLU A 47 -7.54 2.74 13.48
CA GLU A 47 -8.66 3.56 13.98
C GLU A 47 -9.91 3.42 13.10
N ARG A 48 -9.74 3.38 11.78
CA ARG A 48 -10.84 3.30 10.80
C ARG A 48 -11.38 1.90 10.57
N LEU A 49 -10.53 0.89 10.70
CA LEU A 49 -10.81 -0.52 10.45
C LEU A 49 -10.48 -1.37 11.69
N PRO A 50 -11.17 -1.15 12.84
CA PRO A 50 -10.83 -1.85 14.07
C PRO A 50 -11.05 -3.36 13.93
N GLY A 51 -10.06 -4.14 14.37
CA GLY A 51 -10.07 -5.60 14.26
C GLY A 51 -9.68 -6.16 12.89
N TRP A 52 -9.47 -5.31 11.87
CA TRP A 52 -8.87 -5.74 10.62
C TRP A 52 -7.36 -5.86 10.76
N THR A 53 -6.77 -6.90 10.16
CA THR A 53 -5.32 -7.11 10.15
C THR A 53 -4.71 -6.48 8.90
N VAL A 54 -3.65 -5.68 9.03
CA VAL A 54 -2.91 -5.15 7.88
C VAL A 54 -1.95 -6.22 7.37
N GLU A 55 -2.34 -6.96 6.34
CA GLU A 55 -1.52 -8.01 5.72
C GLU A 55 -0.35 -7.43 4.94
N ARG A 56 -0.58 -6.30 4.25
CA ARG A 56 0.43 -5.69 3.37
C ARG A 56 0.25 -4.19 3.30
N ILE A 57 1.37 -3.48 3.44
CA ILE A 57 1.44 -2.03 3.22
C ILE A 57 2.77 -1.67 2.57
N ASN A 58 2.68 -1.15 1.36
CA ASN A 58 3.81 -0.77 0.51
C ASN A 58 3.70 0.69 0.09
N ARG A 59 4.83 1.39 -0.03
CA ARG A 59 4.85 2.70 -0.67
C ARG A 59 4.46 2.58 -2.13
N SER A 60 3.62 3.51 -2.57
CA SER A 60 3.23 3.75 -3.95
C SER A 60 3.81 5.10 -4.40
N TRP A 61 3.48 5.51 -5.63
CA TRP A 61 3.91 6.77 -6.20
C TRP A 61 3.37 7.97 -5.38
N GLU A 62 4.08 9.11 -5.42
CA GLU A 62 3.69 10.37 -4.76
C GLU A 62 3.44 10.31 -3.25
N GLY A 63 4.06 9.34 -2.55
CA GLY A 63 3.90 9.21 -1.10
C GLY A 63 2.60 8.51 -0.67
N ALA A 64 1.87 7.94 -1.63
CA ALA A 64 0.74 7.06 -1.35
C ALA A 64 1.20 5.70 -0.80
N TYR A 65 0.25 4.94 -0.27
CA TYR A 65 0.46 3.59 0.24
C TYR A 65 -0.56 2.63 -0.33
N THR A 66 -0.11 1.53 -0.91
CA THR A 66 -1.00 0.40 -1.24
C THR A 66 -1.18 -0.43 0.03
N VAL A 67 -2.42 -0.52 0.48
CA VAL A 67 -2.85 -1.17 1.71
C VAL A 67 -3.69 -2.38 1.34
N VAL A 68 -3.45 -3.49 2.04
CA VAL A 68 -4.31 -4.67 2.03
C VAL A 68 -4.59 -5.05 3.48
N THR A 69 -5.88 -5.12 3.79
CA THR A 69 -6.39 -5.52 5.10
C THR A 69 -7.20 -6.79 5.00
N MET A 70 -7.27 -7.55 6.09
CA MET A 70 -7.95 -8.84 6.16
C MET A 70 -8.83 -8.91 7.41
N CYS A 71 -10.05 -9.43 7.24
CA CYS A 71 -10.97 -9.75 8.33
C CYS A 71 -11.69 -11.06 8.02
N ALA A 72 -11.53 -12.10 8.86
CA ALA A 72 -12.20 -13.40 8.71
C ALA A 72 -12.15 -14.00 7.28
N GLY A 73 -11.01 -13.85 6.60
CA GLY A 73 -10.80 -14.35 5.23
C GLY A 73 -11.29 -13.42 4.11
N ARG A 74 -11.85 -12.25 4.45
CA ARG A 74 -12.17 -11.18 3.49
C ARG A 74 -11.00 -10.21 3.37
N GLU A 75 -10.50 -10.05 2.15
CA GLU A 75 -9.46 -9.10 1.83
C GLU A 75 -10.08 -7.78 1.34
N MET A 76 -9.59 -6.66 1.83
CA MET A 76 -9.94 -5.32 1.34
C MET A 76 -8.67 -4.55 0.99
N GLY A 77 -8.51 -4.25 -0.30
CA GLY A 77 -7.35 -3.56 -0.87
C GLY A 77 -7.66 -2.16 -1.36
N PHE A 78 -6.81 -1.19 -1.02
CA PHE A 78 -6.95 0.20 -1.47
C PHE A 78 -5.61 0.94 -1.45
N GLN A 79 -5.50 2.05 -2.19
CA GLN A 79 -4.44 3.03 -2.02
C GLN A 79 -4.88 4.15 -1.09
N TYR A 80 -4.02 4.48 -0.12
CA TYR A 80 -4.14 5.63 0.77
C TYR A 80 -3.24 6.75 0.25
N VAL A 81 -3.80 7.89 -0.13
CA VAL A 81 -3.10 9.00 -0.82
C VAL A 81 -3.19 10.29 0.01
N PRO A 82 -2.16 10.66 0.78
CA PRO A 82 -2.19 11.82 1.66
C PRO A 82 -2.04 13.15 0.90
N GLY A 83 -2.75 14.21 1.35
CA GLY A 83 -2.52 15.60 0.96
C GLY A 83 -2.80 15.99 -0.50
N HIS A 84 -3.28 15.07 -1.35
CA HIS A 84 -3.47 15.29 -2.78
C HIS A 84 -4.69 16.21 -3.07
N GLY A 85 -4.48 17.53 -2.96
CA GLY A 85 -5.54 18.54 -3.06
C GLY A 85 -6.43 18.65 -1.82
N LEU A 86 -6.09 17.93 -0.74
CA LEU A 86 -6.73 17.97 0.57
C LEU A 86 -5.80 18.64 1.59
N GLY A 87 -6.23 18.73 2.85
CA GLY A 87 -5.33 19.10 3.94
C GLY A 87 -4.15 18.12 4.03
N PRO A 88 -2.98 18.55 4.56
CA PRO A 88 -1.75 17.76 4.52
C PRO A 88 -1.80 16.43 5.30
N LYS A 89 -2.83 16.24 6.12
CA LYS A 89 -3.07 15.03 6.92
C LYS A 89 -4.32 14.26 6.49
N ASP A 90 -5.10 14.82 5.58
CA ASP A 90 -6.26 14.14 5.00
C ASP A 90 -5.80 13.22 3.88
N ALA A 91 -6.60 12.22 3.56
CA ALA A 91 -6.25 11.25 2.54
C ALA A 91 -7.42 10.87 1.64
N TRP A 92 -7.11 10.75 0.35
CA TRP A 92 -7.96 10.05 -0.59
C TRP A 92 -7.78 8.54 -0.46
N LEU A 93 -8.85 7.81 -0.70
CA LEU A 93 -8.83 6.35 -0.82
C LEU A 93 -9.18 5.94 -2.24
N GLN A 94 -8.34 5.10 -2.83
CA GLN A 94 -8.61 4.50 -4.13
C GLN A 94 -8.74 2.98 -3.97
N PRO A 95 -9.95 2.42 -3.99
CA PRO A 95 -10.18 0.99 -3.83
C PRO A 95 -9.65 0.22 -5.04
N ASN A 96 -9.20 -1.02 -4.80
CA ASN A 96 -8.69 -1.90 -5.86
C ASN A 96 -9.81 -2.64 -6.60
N ASP A 97 -10.99 -2.78 -5.99
CA ASP A 97 -12.12 -3.52 -6.52
C ASP A 97 -13.48 -2.91 -6.05
N PRO A 98 -14.61 -3.35 -6.64
CA PRO A 98 -15.93 -2.83 -6.27
C PRO A 98 -16.38 -3.10 -4.83
N GLU A 99 -16.00 -4.23 -4.23
CA GLU A 99 -16.38 -4.56 -2.84
C GLU A 99 -15.66 -3.61 -1.86
N ALA A 100 -14.35 -3.44 -2.04
CA ALA A 100 -13.58 -2.45 -1.28
C ALA A 100 -14.14 -1.03 -1.46
N ARG A 101 -14.60 -0.68 -2.66
CA ARG A 101 -15.25 0.62 -2.90
C ARG A 101 -16.51 0.81 -2.07
N GLU A 102 -17.39 -0.19 -2.05
CA GLU A 102 -18.65 -0.14 -1.31
C GLU A 102 -18.39 -0.03 0.20
N ARG A 103 -17.48 -0.86 0.73
CA ARG A 103 -17.11 -0.87 2.15
C ARG A 103 -16.43 0.43 2.58
N LEU A 104 -15.49 0.94 1.79
CA LEU A 104 -14.84 2.22 2.12
C LEU A 104 -15.77 3.42 1.97
N ALA A 105 -16.79 3.34 1.11
CA ALA A 105 -17.80 4.40 0.98
C ALA A 105 -18.67 4.54 2.23
N SER A 106 -19.01 3.43 2.89
CA SER A 106 -19.85 3.47 4.12
C SER A 106 -19.13 4.14 5.29
N ILE A 107 -17.81 4.16 5.29
CA ILE A 107 -16.96 4.76 6.33
C ILE A 107 -16.14 5.97 5.83
N SER A 108 -16.50 6.53 4.68
CA SER A 108 -15.90 7.76 4.19
C SER A 108 -16.42 8.96 4.97
N ASP A 109 -15.55 9.94 5.25
CA ASP A 109 -15.98 11.18 5.90
C ASP A 109 -16.63 12.15 4.91
N HIS A 110 -16.47 11.90 3.61
CA HIS A 110 -17.07 12.71 2.56
C HIS A 110 -18.14 11.93 1.81
N TRP A 111 -19.32 12.55 1.65
CA TRP A 111 -20.52 11.91 1.09
C TRP A 111 -20.40 11.49 -0.39
N ARG A 112 -19.56 12.17 -1.18
CA ARG A 112 -19.38 11.92 -2.63
C ARG A 112 -18.06 11.23 -2.97
N HIS A 113 -17.09 11.33 -2.09
CA HIS A 113 -15.68 11.07 -2.37
C HIS A 113 -15.15 10.16 -1.29
N LEU A 114 -14.23 9.26 -1.63
CA LEU A 114 -13.61 8.39 -0.64
C LEU A 114 -12.45 9.14 0.00
N VAL A 115 -12.73 9.74 1.15
CA VAL A 115 -11.80 10.61 1.88
C VAL A 115 -11.86 10.29 3.36
N TRP A 116 -10.69 10.20 3.98
CA TRP A 116 -10.54 10.23 5.42
C TRP A 116 -9.86 11.53 5.83
N TYR A 117 -10.55 12.32 6.65
CA TYR A 117 -10.01 13.52 7.28
C TYR A 117 -9.21 13.17 8.54
N ASP A 118 -8.21 13.99 8.87
CA ASP A 118 -7.45 13.86 10.13
C ASP A 118 -8.33 14.17 11.35
N ASP A 119 -9.28 15.10 11.21
CA ASP A 119 -10.20 15.54 12.26
C ASP A 119 -11.66 15.50 11.77
N PRO A 120 -12.26 14.31 11.63
CA PRO A 120 -13.64 14.17 11.18
C PRO A 120 -14.62 14.57 12.29
N ALA A 121 -15.74 15.17 11.92
CA ALA A 121 -16.81 15.48 12.88
C ALA A 121 -17.37 14.23 13.59
N LEU A 122 -17.32 13.09 12.92
CA LEU A 122 -17.66 11.77 13.46
C LEU A 122 -16.78 10.71 12.78
N VAL A 123 -16.07 9.90 13.57
CA VAL A 123 -15.39 8.71 13.04
C VAL A 123 -16.42 7.61 12.88
N ASN A 124 -16.63 7.14 11.65
CA ASN A 124 -17.42 5.94 11.38
C ASN A 124 -16.47 4.76 11.11
N PRO A 125 -16.19 3.88 12.09
CA PRO A 125 -15.30 2.75 11.87
C PRO A 125 -16.01 1.59 11.16
N LEU A 126 -15.26 0.78 10.42
CA LEU A 126 -15.72 -0.52 9.92
C LEU A 126 -15.11 -1.63 10.78
N SER A 127 -15.86 -2.09 11.78
CA SER A 127 -15.37 -3.14 12.67
C SER A 127 -15.38 -4.51 11.99
N CYS A 128 -14.28 -5.25 12.11
CA CYS A 128 -14.22 -6.63 11.65
C CYS A 128 -15.30 -7.51 12.32
N GLN A 129 -15.60 -7.25 13.60
CA GLN A 129 -16.62 -8.02 14.33
C GLN A 129 -18.03 -7.79 13.76
N GLU A 130 -18.35 -6.56 13.36
CA GLU A 130 -19.64 -6.23 12.75
C GLU A 130 -19.77 -6.84 11.35
N GLU A 131 -18.69 -6.86 10.59
CA GLU A 131 -18.64 -7.49 9.27
C GLU A 131 -18.84 -9.01 9.34
N ILE A 132 -18.27 -9.67 10.35
CA ILE A 132 -18.51 -11.10 10.60
C ILE A 132 -19.99 -11.34 10.96
N ALA A 133 -20.52 -10.56 11.91
CA ALA A 133 -21.90 -10.72 12.37
C ALA A 133 -22.93 -10.47 11.25
N GLY A 134 -22.66 -9.53 10.33
CA GLY A 134 -23.52 -9.25 9.18
C GLY A 134 -23.44 -10.30 8.07
N ALA A 135 -22.29 -10.97 7.92
CA ALA A 135 -22.11 -12.03 6.91
C ALA A 135 -22.94 -13.28 7.24
N ASP A 136 -23.04 -13.65 8.51
CA ASP A 136 -23.84 -14.80 8.96
C ASP A 136 -25.35 -14.62 8.71
N GLY A 137 -25.82 -13.37 8.60
CA GLY A 137 -27.22 -13.04 8.31
C GLY A 137 -27.61 -13.05 6.82
N THR A 138 -26.64 -13.07 5.89
CA THR A 138 -26.90 -13.05 4.43
C THR A 138 -26.70 -14.42 3.75
N ALA A 139 -26.24 -15.43 4.47
CA ALA A 139 -26.18 -16.81 4.02
C ALA A 139 -27.57 -17.50 4.07
N SER A 140 -28.61 -16.92 3.46
CA SER A 140 -29.93 -17.55 3.27
C SER A 140 -30.80 -16.78 2.27
N ALA A 141 -30.42 -16.75 1.00
CA ALA A 141 -31.37 -16.62 -0.09
C ALA A 141 -30.77 -17.17 -1.39
N PRO A 142 -31.10 -18.42 -1.80
CA PRO A 142 -30.92 -18.80 -3.19
C PRO A 142 -31.85 -17.91 -4.03
N SER A 143 -31.25 -16.98 -4.78
CA SER A 143 -31.90 -16.23 -5.85
C SER A 143 -32.30 -17.20 -6.97
N GLY A 144 -33.44 -17.88 -6.80
CA GLY A 144 -34.18 -18.44 -7.91
C GLY A 144 -34.84 -17.31 -8.69
N TYR A 145 -34.38 -17.08 -9.91
CA TYR A 145 -35.16 -16.41 -10.94
C TYR A 145 -35.41 -17.42 -12.05
N ASP A 146 -36.69 -17.80 -12.17
CA ASP A 146 -37.32 -18.34 -13.39
C ASP A 146 -37.40 -17.25 -14.47
#